data_AF-A0A2D3UZR6-F1
#
_entry.id   AF-A0A2D3UZR6-F1
#
_cell.length_a   1.000
_cell.length_b   1.000
_cell.length_c   1.000
_cell.angle_alpha   90.00
_cell.angle_beta   90.00
_cell.angle_gamma   90.00
#
_symmetry.space_group_name_H-M   'P 1'
#
loop_
_entity.id
_entity.type
_entity.pdbx_description
1 polymer ?
#
loop_
_entity_poly.entity_id
_entity_poly.type
_entity_poly.pdbx_seq_one_letter_code
_entity_poly.pdbx_strand_id
1 'polypeptide(L)'
;MSDTSDTDGIARIESFKNAHLAMAPEYSFAAALWPPVHITSASRSTTSATFSTRFNPIFGNHSRTAVHGGAIATLFDSLTGCTLALVAEKGFWVRKDNNCKLSHLKKTKLTRSDRMEKK
;
A
#
# COMPACT_ATOMS: atom_id res chain seq x y z
N MET A 1 12.30 -21.80 -19.98
CA MET A 1 12.21 -20.38 -19.58
C MET A 1 11.16 -20.32 -18.49
N SER A 2 11.55 -20.15 -17.23
CA SER A 2 10.69 -20.41 -16.06
C SER A 2 9.99 -19.14 -15.57
N ASP A 3 8.70 -19.29 -15.25
CA ASP A 3 7.71 -18.38 -14.64
C ASP A 3 8.12 -17.70 -13.31
N THR A 4 9.40 -17.69 -12.97
CA THR A 4 9.94 -17.10 -11.75
C THR A 4 9.96 -15.57 -11.77
N SER A 5 9.67 -14.92 -12.90
CA SER A 5 9.68 -13.45 -13.03
C SER A 5 8.49 -12.77 -12.34
N ASP A 6 7.33 -13.41 -12.37
CA ASP A 6 6.07 -12.75 -12.00
C ASP A 6 5.88 -12.72 -10.49
N THR A 7 6.26 -13.80 -9.81
CA THR A 7 6.15 -13.91 -8.34
C THR A 7 7.10 -12.96 -7.62
N ASP A 8 8.33 -12.76 -8.12
CA ASP A 8 9.28 -11.79 -7.55
C ASP A 8 8.82 -10.34 -7.78
N GLY A 9 8.26 -10.04 -8.96
CA GLY A 9 7.71 -8.72 -9.27
C GLY A 9 6.57 -8.34 -8.32
N ILE A 10 5.59 -9.24 -8.16
CA ILE A 10 4.44 -9.01 -7.28
C ILE A 10 4.90 -8.83 -5.83
N ALA A 11 5.81 -9.68 -5.34
CA ALA A 11 6.32 -9.61 -3.98
C ALA A 11 7.00 -8.26 -3.67
N ARG A 12 7.73 -7.69 -4.64
CA ARG A 12 8.38 -6.38 -4.48
C ARG A 12 7.39 -5.24 -4.41
N ILE A 13 6.38 -5.25 -5.28
CA ILE A 13 5.31 -4.24 -5.25
C ILE A 13 4.51 -4.34 -3.95
N GLU A 14 4.18 -5.54 -3.50
CA GLU A 14 3.52 -5.78 -2.21
C GLU A 14 4.36 -5.25 -1.04
N SER A 15 5.67 -5.51 -1.03
CA SER A 15 6.57 -4.99 0.00
C SER A 15 6.58 -3.46 0.03
N PHE A 16 6.63 -2.81 -1.14
CA PHE A 16 6.54 -1.35 -1.23
C PHE A 16 5.18 -0.84 -0.75
N LYS A 17 4.07 -1.43 -1.21
CA LYS A 17 2.71 -1.07 -0.81
C LYS A 17 2.57 -1.10 0.70
N ASN A 18 3.03 -2.17 1.33
CA ASN A 18 2.95 -2.34 2.78
C ASN A 18 3.80 -1.29 3.53
N ALA A 19 4.99 -0.98 3.03
CA ALA A 19 5.83 0.08 3.61
C ALA A 19 5.20 1.47 3.44
N HIS A 20 4.66 1.77 2.26
CA HIS A 20 3.97 3.02 1.95
C HIS A 20 2.74 3.22 2.85
N LEU A 21 1.92 2.19 3.00
CA LEU A 21 0.74 2.22 3.88
C LEU A 21 1.11 2.31 5.37
N ALA A 22 2.20 1.67 5.80
CA ALA A 22 2.65 1.75 7.19
C ALA A 22 3.17 3.15 7.59
N MET A 23 3.62 3.95 6.62
CA MET A 23 4.06 5.32 6.84
C MET A 23 2.94 6.35 6.64
N ALA A 24 1.79 5.94 6.11
CA ALA A 24 0.68 6.84 5.87
C ALA A 24 0.08 7.33 7.20
N PRO A 25 -0.24 8.63 7.33
CA PRO A 25 -0.94 9.14 8.50
C PRO A 25 -2.26 8.41 8.77
N GLU A 26 -2.67 8.35 10.03
CA GLU A 26 -3.99 7.87 10.41
C GLU A 26 -5.05 8.69 9.66
N TYR A 27 -5.97 8.01 8.95
CA TYR A 27 -6.98 8.61 8.07
C TYR A 27 -6.46 9.24 6.76
N SER A 28 -5.29 8.83 6.27
CA SER A 28 -4.81 9.24 4.94
C SER A 28 -5.82 8.88 3.83
N PHE A 29 -6.23 9.89 3.06
CA PHE A 29 -7.07 9.71 1.86
C PHE A 29 -6.43 8.75 0.87
N ALA A 30 -5.11 8.86 0.64
CA ALA A 30 -4.39 7.97 -0.25
C ALA A 30 -4.42 6.52 0.27
N ALA A 31 -4.23 6.32 1.58
CA ALA A 31 -4.30 4.98 2.18
C ALA A 31 -5.71 4.37 2.06
N ALA A 32 -6.76 5.17 2.14
CA ALA A 32 -8.15 4.72 2.02
C ALA A 32 -8.51 4.21 0.60
N LEU A 33 -7.72 4.55 -0.44
CA LEU A 33 -7.92 4.09 -1.81
C LEU A 33 -7.35 2.69 -2.08
N TRP A 34 -6.45 2.20 -1.22
CA TRP A 34 -5.73 0.93 -1.41
C TRP A 34 -6.49 -0.36 -1.10
N PRO A 35 -7.46 -0.44 -0.15
CA PRO A 35 -8.11 -1.71 0.19
C PRO A 35 -8.72 -2.49 -1.00
N PRO A 36 -9.35 -1.86 -2.01
CA PRO A 36 -9.90 -2.59 -3.16
C PRO A 36 -8.89 -2.84 -4.29
N VAL A 37 -7.61 -2.46 -4.13
CA VAL A 37 -6.58 -2.58 -5.18
C VAL A 37 -5.94 -3.97 -5.11
N HIS A 38 -5.91 -4.66 -6.26
CA HIS A 38 -5.25 -5.94 -6.43
C HIS A 38 -4.16 -5.83 -7.51
N ILE A 39 -2.96 -6.30 -7.20
CA ILE A 39 -1.88 -6.45 -8.18
C ILE A 39 -2.15 -7.75 -8.93
N THR A 40 -2.48 -7.67 -10.21
CA THR A 40 -2.87 -8.85 -11.01
C THR A 40 -1.67 -9.46 -11.74
N SER A 41 -0.69 -8.64 -12.12
CA SER A 41 0.58 -9.10 -12.69
C SER A 41 1.68 -8.06 -12.48
N ALA A 42 2.93 -8.51 -12.45
CA ALA A 42 4.08 -7.62 -12.40
C ALA A 42 5.27 -8.31 -13.07
N SER A 43 6.02 -7.57 -13.88
CA SER A 43 7.17 -8.07 -14.61
C SER A 43 8.34 -7.11 -14.48
N ARG A 44 9.48 -7.65 -14.05
CA ARG A 44 10.74 -6.90 -13.93
C ARG A 44 11.45 -6.74 -15.28
N SER A 45 11.26 -7.66 -16.22
CA SER A 45 11.90 -7.58 -17.53
C SER A 45 11.30 -6.45 -18.37
N THR A 46 9.98 -6.29 -18.31
CA THR A 46 9.23 -5.23 -19.01
C THR A 46 8.98 -4.00 -18.14
N THR A 47 9.38 -4.03 -16.86
CA THR A 47 9.14 -2.95 -15.88
C THR A 47 7.66 -2.51 -15.88
N SER A 48 6.77 -3.49 -15.82
CA SER A 48 5.33 -3.25 -15.95
C SER A 48 4.57 -3.94 -14.83
N ALA A 49 3.50 -3.31 -14.37
CA ALA A 49 2.57 -3.88 -13.40
C ALA A 49 1.14 -3.61 -13.83
N THR A 50 0.27 -4.59 -13.62
CA THR A 50 -1.16 -4.46 -13.86
C THR A 50 -1.88 -4.49 -12.52
N PHE A 51 -2.82 -3.57 -12.36
CA PHE A 51 -3.64 -3.43 -11.17
C PHE A 51 -5.11 -3.49 -11.57
N SER A 52 -5.93 -4.07 -10.70
CA SER A 52 -7.38 -3.98 -10.78
C SER A 52 -7.92 -3.36 -9.51
N THR A 53 -8.99 -2.58 -9.63
CA THR A 53 -9.63 -1.95 -8.48
C THR A 53 -11.12 -1.74 -8.74
N ARG A 54 -11.88 -1.61 -7.65
CA ARG A 54 -13.27 -1.14 -7.66
C ARG A 54 -13.37 0.05 -6.74
N PHE A 55 -13.76 1.20 -7.27
CA PHE A 55 -13.95 2.39 -6.47
C PHE A 55 -15.21 2.29 -5.62
N ASN A 56 -15.08 2.56 -4.32
CA ASN A 56 -16.21 2.73 -3.45
C ASN A 56 -16.92 4.07 -3.79
N PRO A 57 -18.27 4.11 -3.84
CA PRO A 57 -19.03 5.34 -4.08
C PRO A 57 -18.69 6.53 -3.16
N ILE A 58 -18.07 6.31 -2.00
CA ILE A 58 -17.55 7.39 -1.14
C ILE A 58 -16.48 8.25 -1.84
N PHE A 59 -15.79 7.69 -2.84
CA PHE A 59 -14.81 8.39 -3.69
C PHE A 59 -15.43 8.91 -4.99
N GLY A 60 -16.77 8.91 -5.08
CA GLY A 60 -17.50 9.44 -6.22
C GLY A 60 -17.45 10.97 -6.31
N ASN A 61 -17.71 11.50 -7.50
CA ASN A 61 -17.99 12.93 -7.69
C ASN A 61 -19.37 13.31 -7.09
N HIS A 62 -19.80 14.56 -7.30
CA HIS A 62 -21.08 15.05 -6.76
C HIS A 62 -22.29 14.19 -7.15
N SER A 63 -22.31 13.60 -8.34
CA SER A 63 -23.40 12.73 -8.80
C SER A 63 -23.32 11.30 -8.24
N ARG A 64 -22.17 10.92 -7.65
CA ARG A 64 -21.86 9.56 -7.17
C ARG A 64 -22.00 8.44 -8.22
N THR A 65 -22.19 8.81 -9.48
CA THR A 65 -22.29 7.88 -10.62
C THR A 65 -20.93 7.65 -11.28
N ALA A 66 -19.95 8.53 -11.04
CA ALA A 66 -18.59 8.41 -11.52
C ALA A 66 -17.60 8.67 -10.38
N VAL A 67 -16.39 8.15 -10.52
CA VAL A 67 -15.31 8.35 -9.55
C VAL A 67 -14.80 9.79 -9.62
N HIS A 68 -14.50 10.38 -8.48
CA HIS A 68 -13.90 11.71 -8.38
C HIS A 68 -12.52 11.71 -9.06
N GLY A 69 -12.27 12.67 -9.96
CA GLY A 69 -11.00 12.75 -10.71
C GLY A 69 -9.77 12.82 -9.80
N GLY A 70 -9.87 13.51 -8.66
CA GLY A 70 -8.81 13.55 -7.65
C GLY A 70 -8.53 12.18 -7.01
N ALA A 71 -9.55 11.33 -6.81
CA ALA A 71 -9.35 9.99 -6.27
C ALA A 71 -8.60 9.10 -7.29
N ILE A 72 -8.93 9.23 -8.58
CA ILE A 72 -8.21 8.55 -9.66
C ILE A 72 -6.76 9.02 -9.70
N ALA A 73 -6.53 10.35 -9.69
CA ALA A 73 -5.19 10.93 -9.76
C ALA A 73 -4.31 10.50 -8.58
N THR A 74 -4.84 10.55 -7.34
CA THR A 74 -4.11 10.10 -6.15
C THR A 74 -3.78 8.61 -6.19
N LEU A 75 -4.71 7.77 -6.67
CA LEU A 75 -4.43 6.35 -6.83
C LEU A 75 -3.35 6.13 -7.90
N PHE A 76 -3.46 6.78 -9.06
CA PHE A 76 -2.47 6.65 -10.14
C PHE A 76 -1.07 7.05 -9.68
N ASP A 77 -0.93 8.17 -8.97
CA ASP A 77 0.34 8.59 -8.37
C ASP A 77 0.93 7.49 -7.48
N SER A 78 0.11 6.94 -6.57
CA SER A 78 0.51 5.83 -5.69
C SER A 78 0.92 4.56 -6.46
N LEU A 79 0.19 4.20 -7.52
CA LEU A 79 0.47 3.04 -8.37
C LEU A 79 1.75 3.22 -9.19
N THR A 80 2.03 4.44 -9.66
CA THR A 80 3.29 4.72 -10.36
C THR A 80 4.50 4.55 -9.43
N GLY A 81 4.39 4.97 -8.16
CA GLY A 81 5.39 4.69 -7.14
C GLY A 81 5.63 3.19 -6.91
N CYS A 82 4.56 2.38 -6.94
CA CYS A 82 4.67 0.93 -6.89
C CYS A 82 5.48 0.33 -8.05
N THR A 83 5.28 0.81 -9.27
CA THR A 83 6.03 0.34 -10.44
C THR A 83 7.54 0.67 -10.33
N LEU A 84 7.90 1.77 -9.67
CA LEU A 84 9.31 2.09 -9.37
C LEU A 84 9.97 1.05 -8.44
N ALA A 85 9.20 0.31 -7.64
CA ALA A 85 9.74 -0.77 -6.80
C ALA A 85 10.30 -1.96 -7.60
N LEU A 86 9.92 -2.09 -8.88
CA LEU A 86 10.44 -3.12 -9.80
C LEU A 86 11.89 -2.83 -10.25
N VAL A 87 12.25 -1.55 -10.35
CA VAL A 87 13.58 -1.10 -10.79
C VAL A 87 14.49 -0.66 -9.65
N ALA A 88 13.93 -0.20 -8.53
CA ALA A 88 14.71 0.22 -7.38
C ALA A 88 15.55 -0.93 -6.80
N GLU A 89 16.65 -0.64 -6.11
CA GLU A 89 17.39 -1.65 -5.37
C GLU A 89 16.57 -2.19 -4.18
N LYS A 90 16.88 -3.41 -3.72
CA LYS A 90 16.23 -3.98 -2.54
C LYS A 90 16.54 -3.08 -1.32
N GLY A 91 15.50 -2.70 -0.58
CA GLY A 91 15.64 -1.84 0.60
C GLY A 91 15.72 -0.35 0.30
N PHE A 92 15.65 0.09 -0.95
CA PHE A 92 15.67 1.52 -1.32
C PHE A 92 14.61 2.35 -0.58
N TRP A 93 13.41 1.78 -0.41
CA TRP A 93 12.27 2.43 0.26
C TRP A 93 12.19 2.14 1.76
N VAL A 94 13.09 1.29 2.29
CA VAL A 94 13.15 0.97 3.70
C VAL A 94 14.22 1.86 4.30
N ARG A 95 13.82 2.85 5.11
CA ARG A 95 14.74 3.73 5.82
C ARG A 95 15.75 2.87 6.59
N LYS A 96 17.04 3.02 6.29
CA LYS A 96 18.18 2.27 6.87
C LYS A 96 18.26 2.33 8.40
N ASP A 97 17.50 3.24 9.01
CA ASP A 97 17.51 3.52 10.44
C ASP A 97 16.61 2.58 11.25
N ASN A 98 15.82 1.73 10.58
CA ASN A 98 14.89 0.85 11.25
C ASN A 98 15.40 -0.60 11.25
N ASN A 99 16.19 -0.88 12.27
CA ASN A 99 16.20 -2.14 13.03
C ASN A 99 14.80 -2.48 13.62
N CYS A 100 13.70 -2.07 12.97
CA CYS A 100 12.37 -2.58 13.26
C CYS A 100 12.32 -4.00 12.72
N LYS A 101 12.78 -4.91 13.57
CA LYS A 101 12.25 -6.26 13.61
C LYS A 101 10.74 -6.12 13.43
N LEU A 102 10.23 -6.69 12.34
CA LEU A 102 8.81 -6.95 12.08
C LEU A 102 8.24 -7.95 13.13
N SER A 103 8.70 -7.90 14.38
CA SER A 103 8.29 -8.72 15.51
C SER A 103 7.37 -7.99 16.47
N HIS A 104 7.18 -6.68 16.34
CA HIS A 104 6.29 -5.89 17.21
C HIS A 104 4.83 -5.79 16.75
N LEU A 105 4.48 -6.36 15.59
CA LEU A 105 3.08 -6.63 15.21
C LEU A 105 2.51 -7.89 15.91
N LYS A 106 2.83 -8.08 17.20
CA LYS A 106 2.17 -9.06 18.06
C LYS A 106 1.37 -8.35 19.15
N LYS A 107 0.05 -8.37 18.94
CA LYS A 107 -1.00 -8.36 19.97
C LYS A 107 -0.90 -7.24 21.01
N THR A 108 -1.32 -6.03 20.66
CA THR A 108 -1.95 -5.17 21.66
C THR A 108 -3.39 -5.65 21.82
N LYS A 109 -3.59 -6.63 22.71
CA LYS A 109 -4.91 -6.87 23.30
C LYS A 109 -5.36 -5.55 23.91
N LEU A 110 -6.49 -5.01 23.45
CA LEU A 110 -7.25 -4.03 24.21
C LEU A 110 -7.65 -4.69 25.53
N THR A 111 -7.06 -4.29 26.64
CA THR A 111 -7.66 -4.48 27.96
C THR A 111 -7.88 -3.11 28.59
N ARG A 112 -9.15 -2.74 28.61
CA ARG A 112 -9.75 -1.58 29.26
C ARG A 112 -9.74 -1.82 30.78
N SER A 113 -8.60 -1.63 31.42
CA SER A 113 -8.45 -1.49 32.87
C SER A 113 -7.01 -1.07 33.12
N ASP A 114 -6.77 0.22 33.38
CA ASP A 114 -5.59 0.78 34.10
C ASP A 114 -5.59 2.32 34.06
N ARG A 115 -6.78 2.94 34.07
CA ARG A 115 -6.93 4.36 34.41
C ARG A 115 -7.99 4.52 35.50
N MET A 116 -7.67 3.96 36.65
CA MET A 116 -8.07 4.49 37.94
C MET A 116 -6.78 4.85 38.68
N GLU A 117 -6.83 5.93 39.45
CA GLU A 117 -5.77 6.51 40.29
C GLU A 117 -4.76 7.42 39.58
N LYS A 118 -5.08 8.72 39.57
CA LYS A 118 -4.47 9.69 40.51
C LYS A 118 -4.97 11.11 40.22
N LYS A 119 -5.88 11.59 41.06
CA LYS A 119 -5.71 12.81 41.87
C LYS A 119 -6.87 12.94 42.86
#